data_AF-A0A7S1GUK2-F1
#
_entry.id   AF-A0A7S1GUK2-F1
#
_cell.length_a   1.000
_cell.length_b   1.000
_cell.length_c   1.000
_cell.angle_alpha   90.00
_cell.angle_beta   90.00
_cell.angle_gamma   90.00
#
_symmetry.space_group_name_H-M   'P 1'
#
loop_
_entity.id
_entity.type
_entity.pdbx_description
1 polymer ?
#
loop_
_entity_poly.entity_id
_entity_poly.type
_entity_poly.pdbx_seq_one_letter_code
_entity_poly.pdbx_strand_id
1 'polypeptide(L)'
;GDGIARGGESVTPTTDELKVAKQLDIDGLPEPKPDAPPAQKRGRKTPSAPKADESSAPEEVKAKPQEEEEEEKRITVDTLLVQYRKWIVMRRISYLILFVSEVVGLVCVAWPASLQLESGEGLGGMSDLRELQVVRDNLIYYDEVLTMSARMCALSGLPEYATRYDDIVGPLEDNIARVLELRPDEADAFNEATVVANDNLIRLETEALRGCSEGADRLDAATAGEAVMGVEYERNKGSYMYGILTLKSGIDTYLLQQKEVDWQSTMFLWLVGIVVMLLLGTIQTLQQAQDEEAERLAAEFDEHIETLNDALLLTSTDMRTATGPLFGNTSSMLPTPKGTAGDEVVSFSAAPDGATEGDGGAGAAGLLSMTPSTGAAAADSRTGSNGLQAGS
;
A
#
# COMPACT_ATOMS: atom_id res chain seq x y z
N GLY A 1 25.41 -56.42 -41.62
CA GLY A 1 25.96 -57.29 -40.58
C GLY A 1 26.81 -56.43 -39.70
N ASP A 2 26.59 -56.56 -38.40
CA ASP A 2 27.24 -55.93 -37.26
C ASP A 2 26.79 -54.52 -36.88
N GLY A 3 26.02 -54.51 -35.79
CA GLY A 3 25.31 -53.38 -35.23
C GLY A 3 26.13 -52.61 -34.20
N ILE A 4 25.77 -51.34 -34.06
CA ILE A 4 26.25 -50.44 -33.02
C ILE A 4 25.11 -50.28 -32.03
N ALA A 5 25.25 -50.94 -30.87
CA ALA A 5 24.36 -50.80 -29.73
C ALA A 5 24.63 -49.42 -29.07
N ARG A 6 23.61 -48.57 -29.04
CA ARG A 6 23.55 -47.39 -28.18
C ARG A 6 23.15 -47.84 -26.77
N GLY A 7 24.12 -47.82 -25.84
CA GLY A 7 23.86 -47.85 -24.41
C GLY A 7 24.00 -46.43 -23.86
N GLY A 8 22.87 -45.79 -23.58
CA GLY A 8 22.82 -44.57 -22.77
C GLY A 8 22.65 -44.97 -21.32
N GLU A 9 23.73 -44.93 -20.54
CA GLU A 9 23.66 -45.04 -19.08
C GLU A 9 23.34 -43.66 -18.51
N SER A 10 22.15 -43.56 -17.91
CA SER A 10 21.75 -42.45 -17.07
C SER A 10 22.58 -42.48 -15.79
N VAL A 11 23.48 -41.51 -15.61
CA VAL A 11 24.14 -41.27 -14.33
C VAL A 11 23.10 -40.67 -13.38
N THR A 12 22.52 -41.51 -12.53
CA THR A 12 21.76 -41.04 -11.37
C THR A 12 22.74 -40.61 -10.29
N PRO A 13 22.54 -39.45 -9.64
CA PRO A 13 23.40 -39.02 -8.54
C PRO A 13 23.30 -40.02 -7.39
N THR A 14 24.47 -40.47 -6.92
CA THR A 14 24.63 -41.42 -5.82
C THR A 14 24.23 -40.79 -4.48
N THR A 15 23.55 -41.58 -3.68
CA THR A 15 22.88 -41.24 -2.40
C THR A 15 23.81 -40.83 -1.25
N ASP A 16 25.08 -40.53 -1.51
CA ASP A 16 26.08 -40.22 -0.49
C ASP A 16 26.45 -38.73 -0.38
N GLU A 17 26.04 -37.88 -1.33
CA GLU A 17 26.20 -36.42 -1.18
C GLU A 17 25.03 -35.74 -0.44
N LEU A 18 23.91 -36.45 -0.21
CA LEU A 18 22.77 -35.95 0.56
C LEU A 18 22.87 -36.17 2.08
N LYS A 19 23.98 -36.78 2.57
CA LYS A 19 24.19 -37.04 4.00
C LYS A 19 24.97 -35.94 4.73
N VAL A 20 25.58 -35.00 4.02
CA VAL A 20 26.34 -33.90 4.65
C VAL A 20 25.44 -32.71 5.04
N ALA A 21 24.22 -32.62 4.50
CA ALA A 21 23.28 -31.53 4.81
C ALA A 21 22.21 -31.88 5.87
N LYS A 22 22.31 -33.02 6.56
CA LYS A 22 21.26 -33.50 7.49
C LYS A 22 21.68 -33.68 8.94
N GLN A 23 22.82 -33.09 9.33
CA GLN A 23 23.37 -33.15 10.68
C GLN A 23 23.42 -31.77 11.34
N LEU A 24 22.31 -31.02 11.26
CA LEU A 24 22.04 -29.90 12.17
C LEU A 24 20.79 -30.25 12.97
N ASP A 25 21.08 -30.86 14.11
CA ASP A 25 20.22 -31.11 15.26
C ASP A 25 19.45 -29.84 15.64
N ILE A 26 18.12 -29.88 15.52
CA ILE A 26 17.23 -29.05 16.33
C ILE A 26 16.22 -30.01 16.96
N ASP A 27 16.68 -30.67 18.01
CA ASP A 27 15.85 -31.33 19.00
C ASP A 27 15.10 -30.26 19.81
N GLY A 28 13.78 -30.44 19.97
CA GLY A 28 13.03 -29.88 21.09
C GLY A 28 12.06 -28.75 20.78
N LEU A 29 10.87 -29.11 20.29
CA LEU A 29 9.64 -28.36 20.64
C LEU A 29 8.52 -29.33 21.03
N PRO A 30 7.85 -29.12 22.18
CA PRO A 30 6.78 -29.99 22.65
C PRO A 30 5.49 -29.72 21.86
N GLU A 31 4.82 -30.80 21.45
CA GLU A 31 3.51 -30.73 20.82
C GLU A 31 2.44 -30.15 21.77
N PRO A 32 1.61 -29.21 21.30
CA PRO A 32 0.50 -28.70 22.10
C PRO A 32 -0.68 -29.67 22.07
N LYS A 33 -1.14 -30.07 23.26
CA LYS A 33 -2.39 -30.81 23.45
C LYS A 33 -3.59 -29.90 23.12
N PRO A 34 -4.64 -30.43 22.47
CA PRO A 34 -5.89 -29.71 22.31
C PRO A 34 -6.76 -29.83 23.57
N ASP A 35 -6.86 -28.74 24.33
CA ASP A 35 -7.83 -28.63 25.43
C ASP A 35 -9.22 -28.29 24.88
N ALA A 36 -10.20 -29.11 25.27
CA ALA A 36 -11.61 -28.97 24.93
C ALA A 36 -12.26 -27.76 25.64
N PRO A 37 -13.17 -27.01 24.99
CA PRO A 37 -13.94 -25.98 25.67
C PRO A 37 -15.13 -26.59 26.45
N PRO A 38 -15.44 -26.07 27.66
CA PRO A 38 -16.54 -26.56 28.48
C PRO A 38 -17.90 -26.02 28.00
N ALA A 39 -18.91 -26.89 28.12
CA ALA A 39 -20.31 -26.63 27.81
C ALA A 39 -20.90 -25.47 28.64
N GLN A 40 -21.41 -24.44 27.96
CA GLN A 40 -22.24 -23.39 28.55
C GLN A 40 -23.61 -23.93 28.97
N LYS A 41 -23.86 -23.97 30.28
CA LYS A 41 -25.17 -24.22 30.88
C LYS A 41 -26.14 -23.06 30.55
N ARG A 42 -27.15 -23.34 29.74
CA ARG A 42 -28.32 -22.46 29.54
C ARG A 42 -29.18 -22.43 30.82
N GLY A 43 -29.09 -21.35 31.59
CA GLY A 43 -30.02 -21.04 32.68
C GLY A 43 -31.28 -20.36 32.17
N ARG A 44 -32.35 -21.12 31.95
CA ARG A 44 -33.69 -20.63 31.60
C ARG A 44 -34.39 -20.13 32.87
N LYS A 45 -34.42 -18.82 33.11
CA LYS A 45 -35.29 -18.20 34.13
C LYS A 45 -36.67 -18.00 33.54
N THR A 46 -37.64 -18.77 34.02
CA THR A 46 -39.08 -18.54 33.87
C THR A 46 -39.52 -17.36 34.75
N PRO A 47 -40.17 -16.31 34.22
CA PRO A 47 -40.87 -15.35 35.06
C PRO A 47 -42.18 -15.95 35.56
N SER A 48 -42.37 -15.81 36.87
CA SER A 48 -43.50 -16.29 37.66
C SER A 48 -44.77 -15.50 37.33
N ALA A 49 -45.90 -16.20 37.31
CA ALA A 49 -47.24 -15.64 37.13
C ALA A 49 -47.58 -14.58 38.20
N PRO A 50 -48.29 -13.49 37.85
CA PRO A 50 -48.86 -12.60 38.85
C PRO A 50 -50.15 -13.20 39.42
N LYS A 51 -50.23 -13.20 40.75
CA LYS A 51 -51.42 -13.50 41.53
C LYS A 51 -52.51 -12.47 41.21
N ALA A 52 -53.70 -12.97 40.90
CA ALA A 52 -54.93 -12.24 41.06
C ALA A 52 -55.19 -12.10 42.56
N ASP A 53 -55.48 -10.89 43.03
CA ASP A 53 -56.41 -10.68 44.13
C ASP A 53 -56.91 -9.24 44.21
N GLU A 54 -58.19 -9.17 44.56
CA GLU A 54 -58.85 -8.20 45.41
C GLU A 54 -59.24 -6.79 44.89
N SER A 55 -60.55 -6.70 44.68
CA SER A 55 -61.42 -5.83 45.48
C SER A 55 -61.41 -4.33 45.14
N SER A 56 -62.21 -4.04 44.13
CA SER A 56 -62.90 -2.77 43.90
C SER A 56 -63.57 -2.19 45.16
N ALA A 57 -63.02 -1.09 45.66
CA ALA A 57 -63.73 -0.07 46.43
C ALA A 57 -63.76 1.22 45.58
N PRO A 58 -64.89 1.94 45.49
CA PRO A 58 -64.97 3.17 44.72
C PRO A 58 -64.19 4.28 45.43
N GLU A 59 -63.01 4.61 44.90
CA GLU A 59 -62.18 5.71 45.36
C GLU A 59 -62.84 7.04 44.95
N GLU A 60 -63.19 7.84 45.94
CA GLU A 60 -63.78 9.17 45.79
C GLU A 60 -62.73 10.09 45.16
N VAL A 61 -62.90 10.38 43.86
CA VAL A 61 -62.03 11.25 43.06
C VAL A 61 -62.12 12.68 43.60
N LYS A 62 -61.25 12.99 44.55
CA LYS A 62 -60.88 14.37 44.87
C LYS A 62 -60.13 14.93 43.67
N ALA A 63 -60.75 15.86 42.97
CA ALA A 63 -60.12 16.62 41.90
C ALA A 63 -58.82 17.26 42.43
N LYS A 64 -57.68 16.77 41.94
CA LYS A 64 -56.39 17.40 42.18
C LYS A 64 -56.42 18.85 41.64
N PRO A 65 -55.83 19.83 42.33
CA PRO A 65 -55.76 21.20 41.85
C PRO A 65 -55.03 21.22 40.49
N GLN A 66 -55.61 21.88 39.48
CA GLN A 66 -55.05 21.97 38.12
C GLN A 66 -53.61 22.52 38.08
N GLU A 67 -53.18 23.28 39.09
CA GLU A 67 -51.81 23.79 39.21
C GLU A 67 -50.77 22.67 39.45
N GLU A 68 -51.12 21.59 40.16
CA GLU A 68 -50.20 20.46 40.38
C GLU A 68 -49.94 19.68 39.07
N GLU A 69 -50.93 19.62 38.18
CA GLU A 69 -50.81 18.91 36.90
C GLU A 69 -49.94 19.68 35.89
N GLU A 70 -50.02 21.01 35.89
CA GLU A 70 -49.13 21.84 35.06
C GLU A 70 -47.68 21.81 35.56
N GLU A 71 -47.47 21.78 36.87
CA GLU A 71 -46.13 21.68 37.46
C GLU A 71 -45.49 20.31 37.17
N GLU A 72 -46.25 19.22 37.25
CA GLU A 72 -45.81 17.87 36.90
C GLU A 72 -45.42 17.75 35.42
N LYS A 73 -46.19 18.37 34.51
CA LYS A 73 -45.86 18.41 33.07
C LYS A 73 -44.57 19.20 32.78
N ARG A 74 -44.36 20.34 33.44
CA ARG A 74 -43.12 21.14 33.29
C ARG A 74 -41.88 20.38 33.73
N ILE A 75 -41.95 19.68 34.87
CA ILE A 75 -40.84 18.86 35.38
C ILE A 75 -40.48 17.74 34.39
N THR A 76 -41.48 17.19 33.70
CA THR A 76 -41.28 16.11 32.73
C THR A 76 -40.52 16.60 31.48
N VAL A 77 -40.85 17.79 30.96
CA VAL A 77 -40.19 18.37 29.78
C VAL A 77 -38.72 18.71 30.05
N ASP A 78 -38.41 19.33 31.19
CA ASP A 78 -37.02 19.67 31.55
C ASP A 78 -36.17 18.41 31.74
N THR A 79 -36.74 17.35 32.29
CA THR A 79 -36.06 16.06 32.46
C THR A 79 -35.74 15.42 31.11
N LEU A 80 -36.66 15.48 30.14
CA LEU A 80 -36.45 15.00 28.77
C LEU A 80 -35.37 15.82 28.04
N LEU A 81 -35.38 17.15 28.16
CA LEU A 81 -34.36 18.01 27.55
C LEU A 81 -32.96 17.73 28.11
N VAL A 82 -32.85 17.49 29.42
CA VAL A 82 -31.57 17.13 30.06
C VAL A 82 -31.08 15.76 29.61
N GLN A 83 -31.97 14.76 29.47
CA GLN A 83 -31.60 13.45 28.92
C GLN A 83 -31.16 13.55 27.46
N TYR A 84 -31.90 14.30 26.64
CA TYR A 84 -31.59 14.52 25.23
C TYR A 84 -30.23 15.21 25.05
N ARG A 85 -29.95 16.25 25.85
CA ARG A 85 -28.66 16.93 25.85
C ARG A 85 -27.51 16.01 26.28
N LYS A 86 -27.70 15.18 27.31
CA LYS A 86 -26.69 14.18 27.73
C LYS A 86 -26.41 13.16 26.63
N TRP A 87 -27.45 12.70 25.94
CA TRP A 87 -27.32 11.75 24.84
C TRP A 87 -26.55 12.35 23.65
N ILE A 88 -26.87 13.59 23.24
CA ILE A 88 -26.11 14.31 22.20
C ILE A 88 -24.63 14.45 22.60
N VAL A 89 -24.35 14.82 23.84
CA VAL A 89 -22.97 15.00 24.33
C VAL A 89 -22.21 13.69 24.34
N MET A 90 -22.80 12.60 24.86
CA MET A 90 -22.17 11.26 24.80
C MET A 90 -21.84 10.87 23.36
N ARG A 91 -22.79 11.07 22.44
CA ARG A 91 -22.64 10.71 21.03
C ARG A 91 -21.51 11.51 20.35
N ARG A 92 -21.40 12.81 20.63
CA ARG A 92 -20.28 13.64 20.15
C ARG A 92 -18.93 13.17 20.71
N ILE A 93 -18.88 12.76 21.97
CA ILE A 93 -17.66 12.21 22.58
C ILE A 93 -17.28 10.89 21.91
N SER A 94 -18.23 9.99 21.65
CA SER A 94 -17.98 8.73 20.94
C SER A 94 -17.39 8.94 19.55
N TYR A 95 -17.92 9.90 18.77
CA TYR A 95 -17.36 10.23 17.46
C TYR A 95 -15.95 10.81 17.54
N LEU A 96 -15.68 11.65 18.53
CA LEU A 96 -14.35 12.22 18.72
C LEU A 96 -13.32 11.13 19.07
N ILE A 97 -13.70 10.14 19.88
CA ILE A 97 -12.83 8.99 20.20
C ILE A 97 -12.55 8.16 18.93
N LEU A 98 -13.57 7.87 18.12
CA LEU A 98 -13.40 7.14 16.86
C LEU A 98 -12.47 7.89 15.91
N PHE A 99 -12.70 9.19 15.72
CA PHE A 99 -11.86 10.04 14.88
C PHE A 99 -10.40 10.08 15.34
N VAL A 100 -10.15 10.27 16.64
CA VAL A 100 -8.79 10.27 17.20
C VAL A 100 -8.13 8.90 16.98
N SER A 101 -8.86 7.80 17.17
CA SER A 101 -8.32 6.46 16.93
C SER A 101 -7.93 6.22 15.47
N GLU A 102 -8.68 6.77 14.51
CA GLU A 102 -8.33 6.72 13.08
C GLU A 102 -7.08 7.54 12.76
N VAL A 103 -6.98 8.77 13.28
CA VAL A 103 -5.80 9.61 13.07
C VAL A 103 -4.56 8.93 13.65
N VAL A 104 -4.66 8.36 14.85
CA VAL A 104 -3.55 7.60 15.46
C VAL A 104 -3.21 6.37 14.61
N GLY A 105 -4.21 5.63 14.12
CA GLY A 105 -4.00 4.49 13.23
C GLY A 105 -3.28 4.87 11.93
N LEU A 106 -3.71 5.95 11.28
CA LEU A 106 -3.08 6.49 10.08
C LEU A 106 -1.65 6.96 10.35
N VAL A 107 -1.40 7.66 11.46
CA VAL A 107 -0.04 8.09 11.82
C VAL A 107 0.86 6.88 12.09
N CYS A 108 0.39 5.87 12.82
CA CYS A 108 1.14 4.64 13.08
C CYS A 108 1.50 3.85 11.81
N VAL A 109 0.69 3.98 10.76
CA VAL A 109 0.95 3.34 9.44
C VAL A 109 1.83 4.22 8.55
N ALA A 110 1.52 5.52 8.49
CA ALA A 110 2.21 6.47 7.65
C ALA A 110 3.64 6.72 8.14
N TRP A 111 3.89 6.64 9.45
CA TRP A 111 5.21 6.90 10.02
C TRP A 111 6.27 5.88 9.57
N PRO A 112 6.08 4.55 9.72
CA PRO A 112 7.01 3.57 9.16
C PRO A 112 7.16 3.68 7.63
N ALA A 113 6.07 3.94 6.91
CA ALA A 113 6.12 4.14 5.46
C ALA A 113 6.93 5.38 5.07
N SER A 114 6.81 6.46 5.85
CA SER A 114 7.60 7.68 5.65
C SER A 114 9.08 7.46 5.96
N LEU A 115 9.41 6.67 6.99
CA LEU A 115 10.80 6.28 7.27
C LEU A 115 11.40 5.41 6.15
N GLN A 116 10.60 4.58 5.49
CA GLN A 116 11.02 3.82 4.30
C GLN A 116 11.20 4.70 3.05
N LEU A 117 10.46 5.80 2.94
CA LEU A 117 10.64 6.77 1.85
C LEU A 117 11.85 7.67 2.09
N GLU A 118 12.07 8.11 3.34
CA GLU A 118 13.21 8.95 3.72
C GLU A 118 14.53 8.19 3.69
N SER A 119 14.53 6.86 3.85
CA SER A 119 15.76 6.09 3.69
C SER A 119 16.30 6.18 2.26
N GLY A 120 15.52 6.62 1.26
CA GLY A 120 16.00 7.00 -0.09
C GLY A 120 16.58 5.87 -0.94
N GLU A 121 16.93 4.74 -0.31
CA GLU A 121 17.50 3.54 -0.90
C GLU A 121 16.47 2.71 -1.67
N GLY A 122 15.17 2.86 -1.37
CA GLY A 122 14.13 1.98 -1.91
C GLY A 122 13.89 2.11 -3.42
N LEU A 123 13.88 3.33 -3.95
CA LEU A 123 13.63 3.58 -5.37
C LEU A 123 14.89 3.45 -6.24
N GLY A 124 16.05 3.87 -5.71
CA GLY A 124 17.35 3.69 -6.39
C GLY A 124 17.79 2.23 -6.41
N GLY A 125 17.56 1.48 -5.32
CA GLY A 125 17.96 0.07 -5.24
C GLY A 125 17.28 -0.83 -6.28
N MET A 126 16.03 -0.53 -6.69
CA MET A 126 15.36 -1.30 -7.73
C MET A 126 15.96 -1.07 -9.13
N SER A 127 16.39 0.16 -9.46
CA SER A 127 17.08 0.41 -10.73
C SER A 127 18.43 -0.26 -10.75
N ASP A 128 19.17 -0.17 -9.66
CA ASP A 128 20.52 -0.73 -9.53
C ASP A 128 20.47 -2.26 -9.60
N LEU A 129 19.46 -2.88 -9.00
CA LEU A 129 19.28 -4.33 -9.09
C LEU A 129 18.94 -4.83 -10.48
N ARG A 130 18.05 -4.13 -11.18
CA ARG A 130 17.71 -4.48 -12.55
C ARG A 130 18.93 -4.33 -13.44
N GLU A 131 19.72 -3.28 -13.23
CA GLU A 131 20.96 -3.07 -13.93
C GLU A 131 21.97 -4.19 -13.64
N LEU A 132 22.13 -4.57 -12.37
CA LEU A 132 23.02 -5.63 -11.93
C LEU A 132 22.64 -7.00 -12.55
N GLN A 133 21.34 -7.29 -12.70
CA GLN A 133 20.86 -8.47 -13.43
C GLN A 133 21.27 -8.44 -14.91
N VAL A 134 21.10 -7.29 -15.58
CA VAL A 134 21.49 -7.14 -16.99
C VAL A 134 23.00 -7.30 -17.15
N VAL A 135 23.78 -6.67 -16.28
CA VAL A 135 25.24 -6.75 -16.29
C VAL A 135 25.70 -8.20 -16.08
N ARG A 136 25.12 -8.92 -15.13
CA ARG A 136 25.39 -10.36 -14.92
C ARG A 136 25.13 -11.18 -16.17
N ASP A 137 23.97 -11.00 -16.79
CA ASP A 137 23.57 -11.79 -17.97
C ASP A 137 24.50 -11.48 -19.16
N ASN A 138 24.94 -10.23 -19.29
CA ASN A 138 25.93 -9.81 -20.27
C ASN A 138 27.31 -10.43 -20.02
N LEU A 139 27.79 -10.49 -18.77
CA LEU A 139 29.08 -11.12 -18.43
C LEU A 139 29.14 -12.58 -18.88
N ILE A 140 28.08 -13.35 -18.60
CA ILE A 140 27.98 -14.76 -19.00
C ILE A 140 27.97 -14.87 -20.54
N TYR A 141 27.20 -14.00 -21.20
CA TYR A 141 27.10 -14.00 -22.66
C TYR A 141 28.45 -13.66 -23.32
N TYR A 142 29.11 -12.59 -22.89
CA TYR A 142 30.38 -12.15 -23.47
C TYR A 142 31.48 -13.17 -23.24
N ASP A 143 31.57 -13.75 -22.06
CA ASP A 143 32.54 -14.80 -21.74
C ASP A 143 32.39 -16.04 -22.66
N GLU A 144 31.16 -16.49 -22.92
CA GLU A 144 30.91 -17.58 -23.87
C GLU A 144 31.34 -17.21 -25.29
N VAL A 145 31.06 -15.98 -25.72
CA VAL A 145 31.44 -15.50 -27.05
C VAL A 145 32.97 -15.42 -27.19
N LEU A 146 33.69 -14.92 -26.19
CA LEU A 146 35.15 -14.84 -26.19
C LEU A 146 35.78 -16.23 -26.28
N THR A 147 35.37 -17.13 -25.39
CA THR A 147 35.88 -18.51 -25.37
C THR A 147 35.60 -19.24 -26.68
N MET A 148 34.40 -19.13 -27.22
CA MET A 148 34.07 -19.75 -28.50
C MET A 148 34.84 -19.12 -29.65
N SER A 149 35.06 -17.81 -29.65
CA SER A 149 35.85 -17.13 -30.68
C SER A 149 37.31 -17.57 -30.65
N ALA A 150 37.93 -17.62 -29.47
CA ALA A 150 39.30 -18.08 -29.31
C ALA A 150 39.48 -19.54 -29.74
N ARG A 151 38.56 -20.44 -29.33
CA ARG A 151 38.56 -21.86 -29.76
C ARG A 151 38.37 -22.02 -31.27
N MET A 152 37.44 -21.27 -31.85
CA MET A 152 37.19 -21.34 -33.28
C MET A 152 38.34 -20.76 -34.10
N CYS A 153 38.99 -19.71 -33.63
CA CYS A 153 40.23 -19.20 -34.22
C CYS A 153 41.33 -20.27 -34.19
N ALA A 154 41.57 -20.90 -33.04
CA ALA A 154 42.59 -21.95 -32.90
C ALA A 154 42.33 -23.15 -33.83
N LEU A 155 41.06 -23.57 -33.99
CA LEU A 155 40.69 -24.72 -34.81
C LEU A 155 40.63 -24.44 -36.31
N SER A 156 40.06 -23.30 -36.70
CA SER A 156 39.77 -22.98 -38.10
C SER A 156 40.84 -22.13 -38.77
N GLY A 157 41.60 -21.35 -37.99
CA GLY A 157 42.55 -20.38 -38.51
C GLY A 157 41.90 -19.20 -39.25
N LEU A 158 40.60 -18.97 -39.10
CA LEU A 158 39.89 -17.87 -39.76
C LEU A 158 39.97 -16.58 -38.94
N PRO A 159 40.41 -15.44 -39.52
CA PRO A 159 40.63 -14.18 -38.79
C PRO A 159 39.34 -13.51 -38.30
N GLU A 160 38.18 -13.84 -38.88
CA GLU A 160 36.88 -13.32 -38.47
C GLU A 160 36.57 -13.57 -36.99
N TYR A 161 37.09 -14.68 -36.43
CA TYR A 161 36.95 -14.98 -35.01
C TYR A 161 37.80 -14.09 -34.11
N ALA A 162 38.96 -13.62 -34.56
CA ALA A 162 39.75 -12.64 -33.83
C ALA A 162 39.04 -11.28 -33.80
N THR A 163 38.49 -10.84 -34.94
CA THR A 163 37.69 -9.60 -34.98
C THR A 163 36.49 -9.68 -34.04
N ARG A 164 35.75 -10.81 -34.07
CA ARG A 164 34.63 -11.03 -33.14
C ARG A 164 35.06 -11.02 -31.67
N TYR A 165 36.26 -11.51 -31.37
CA TYR A 165 36.81 -11.48 -30.02
C TYR A 165 37.05 -10.04 -29.58
N ASP A 166 37.79 -9.26 -30.38
CA ASP A 166 38.16 -7.87 -30.08
C ASP A 166 36.92 -6.98 -29.87
N ASP A 167 35.86 -7.20 -30.64
CA ASP A 167 34.58 -6.47 -30.51
C ASP A 167 33.88 -6.68 -29.16
N ILE A 168 34.20 -7.77 -28.44
CA ILE A 168 33.51 -8.19 -27.21
C ILE A 168 34.34 -7.91 -25.94
N VAL A 169 35.67 -7.81 -26.05
CA VAL A 169 36.55 -7.54 -24.91
C VAL A 169 36.18 -6.24 -24.19
N GLY A 170 36.01 -5.13 -24.93
CA GLY A 170 35.64 -3.84 -24.35
C GLY A 170 34.32 -3.88 -23.57
N PRO A 171 33.21 -4.35 -24.19
CA PRO A 171 31.95 -4.53 -23.48
C PRO A 171 32.03 -5.42 -22.23
N LEU A 172 32.88 -6.46 -22.22
CA LEU A 172 33.09 -7.28 -21.03
C LEU A 172 33.73 -6.45 -19.90
N GLU A 173 34.82 -5.74 -20.19
CA GLU A 173 35.51 -4.89 -19.21
C GLU A 173 34.59 -3.81 -18.63
N ASP A 174 33.76 -3.18 -19.48
CA ASP A 174 32.76 -2.20 -19.05
C ASP A 174 31.74 -2.81 -18.08
N ASN A 175 31.28 -4.04 -18.35
CA ASN A 175 30.33 -4.73 -17.47
C ASN A 175 30.99 -5.14 -16.14
N ILE A 176 32.25 -5.58 -16.15
CA ILE A 176 33.00 -5.85 -14.91
C ILE A 176 33.13 -4.58 -14.08
N ALA A 177 33.55 -3.47 -14.69
CA ALA A 177 33.66 -2.17 -14.02
C ALA A 177 32.31 -1.73 -13.44
N ARG A 178 31.22 -1.94 -14.18
CA ARG A 178 29.88 -1.58 -13.71
C ARG A 178 29.42 -2.41 -12.51
N VAL A 179 29.75 -3.71 -12.44
CA VAL A 179 29.50 -4.52 -11.23
C VAL A 179 30.22 -3.90 -10.02
N LEU A 180 31.49 -3.56 -10.18
CA LEU A 180 32.32 -3.01 -9.10
C LEU A 180 31.81 -1.64 -8.62
N GLU A 181 31.25 -0.84 -9.52
CA GLU A 181 30.63 0.45 -9.19
C GLU A 181 29.28 0.27 -8.46
N LEU A 182 28.43 -0.66 -8.94
CA LEU A 182 27.12 -0.90 -8.35
C LEU A 182 27.21 -1.56 -6.97
N ARG A 183 28.18 -2.45 -6.76
CA ARG A 183 28.35 -3.23 -5.52
C ARG A 183 29.80 -3.26 -5.05
N PRO A 184 30.30 -2.14 -4.49
CA PRO A 184 31.66 -2.08 -3.95
C PRO A 184 31.85 -3.02 -2.75
N ASP A 185 30.77 -3.39 -2.05
CA ASP A 185 30.76 -4.37 -0.97
C ASP A 185 30.94 -5.81 -1.47
N GLU A 186 30.38 -6.13 -2.63
CA GLU A 186 30.55 -7.44 -3.28
C GLU A 186 31.81 -7.50 -4.15
N ALA A 187 32.45 -6.37 -4.46
CA ALA A 187 33.72 -6.31 -5.17
C ALA A 187 34.81 -7.13 -4.47
N ASP A 188 34.86 -7.07 -3.13
CA ASP A 188 35.77 -7.86 -2.32
C ASP A 188 35.49 -9.37 -2.46
N ALA A 189 34.22 -9.75 -2.60
CA ALA A 189 33.78 -11.14 -2.81
C ALA A 189 33.96 -11.60 -4.26
N PHE A 190 33.87 -10.68 -5.23
CA PHE A 190 34.27 -10.92 -6.63
C PHE A 190 35.77 -11.21 -6.73
N ASN A 191 36.54 -10.87 -5.70
CA ASN A 191 37.83 -11.43 -5.31
C ASN A 191 38.99 -11.24 -6.31
N GLU A 192 40.16 -10.98 -5.75
CA GLU A 192 41.45 -10.96 -6.46
C GLU A 192 41.66 -12.23 -7.30
N ALA A 193 41.18 -13.38 -6.81
CA ALA A 193 41.28 -14.65 -7.52
C ALA A 193 40.51 -14.68 -8.87
N THR A 194 39.35 -14.03 -8.96
CA THR A 194 38.57 -13.99 -10.23
C THR A 194 39.24 -13.05 -11.22
N VAL A 195 39.78 -11.92 -10.74
CA VAL A 195 40.54 -10.98 -11.57
C VAL A 195 41.78 -11.65 -12.14
N VAL A 196 42.58 -12.30 -11.28
CA VAL A 196 43.76 -13.06 -11.71
C VAL A 196 43.39 -14.19 -12.68
N ALA A 197 42.28 -14.89 -12.46
CA ALA A 197 41.80 -15.91 -13.37
C ALA A 197 41.41 -15.32 -14.74
N ASN A 198 40.71 -14.19 -14.75
CA ASN A 198 40.30 -13.47 -15.96
C ASN A 198 41.52 -12.99 -16.77
N ASP A 199 42.50 -12.37 -16.12
CA ASP A 199 43.73 -11.91 -16.78
C ASP A 199 44.49 -13.08 -17.43
N ASN A 200 44.53 -14.23 -16.75
CA ASN A 200 45.14 -15.43 -17.30
C ASN A 200 44.34 -16.02 -18.48
N LEU A 201 43.00 -15.98 -18.43
CA LEU A 201 42.16 -16.40 -19.54
C LEU A 201 42.39 -15.50 -20.76
N ILE A 202 42.36 -14.18 -20.60
CA ILE A 202 42.61 -13.22 -21.69
C ILE A 202 44.00 -13.47 -22.30
N ARG A 203 45.03 -13.71 -21.48
CA ARG A 203 46.37 -14.04 -21.97
C ARG A 203 46.37 -15.31 -22.84
N LEU A 204 45.74 -16.38 -22.37
CA LEU A 204 45.67 -17.67 -23.08
C LEU A 204 44.82 -17.58 -24.35
N GLU A 205 43.69 -16.87 -24.30
CA GLU A 205 42.83 -16.63 -25.45
C GLU A 205 43.56 -15.78 -26.49
N THR A 206 44.27 -14.72 -26.08
CA THR A 206 45.11 -13.90 -26.97
C THR A 206 46.21 -14.73 -27.63
N GLU A 207 46.82 -15.66 -26.90
CA GLU A 207 47.80 -16.60 -27.46
C GLU A 207 47.17 -17.53 -28.51
N ALA A 208 45.99 -18.08 -28.23
CA ALA A 208 45.23 -18.87 -29.21
C ALA A 208 44.82 -18.05 -30.45
N LEU A 209 44.51 -16.76 -30.27
CA LEU A 209 44.15 -15.86 -31.37
C LEU A 209 45.27 -15.68 -32.39
N ARG A 210 46.54 -15.83 -31.96
CA ARG A 210 47.68 -15.87 -32.88
C ARG A 210 47.63 -17.05 -33.84
N GLY A 211 46.81 -18.08 -33.59
CA GLY A 211 46.62 -19.21 -34.51
C GLY A 211 45.88 -18.85 -35.81
N CYS A 212 45.07 -17.79 -35.79
CA CYS A 212 44.36 -17.26 -36.96
C CYS A 212 44.83 -15.87 -37.41
N SER A 213 45.91 -15.33 -36.82
CA SER A 213 46.48 -14.06 -37.27
C SER A 213 47.11 -14.20 -38.65
N GLU A 214 47.07 -13.10 -39.41
CA GLU A 214 47.77 -13.00 -40.68
C GLU A 214 49.25 -12.67 -40.44
N GLY A 215 50.17 -13.34 -41.15
CA GLY A 215 51.59 -13.01 -41.16
C GLY A 215 52.51 -14.01 -40.45
N ALA A 216 53.74 -13.58 -40.18
CA ALA A 216 54.83 -14.42 -39.69
C ALA A 216 54.67 -14.84 -38.22
N ASP A 217 53.84 -14.14 -37.46
CA ASP A 217 53.61 -14.37 -36.02
C ASP A 217 52.54 -15.42 -35.73
N ARG A 218 52.06 -16.11 -36.78
CA ARG A 218 51.03 -17.14 -36.69
C ARG A 218 51.53 -18.33 -35.87
N LEU A 219 50.81 -18.65 -34.80
CA LEU A 219 51.06 -19.83 -33.99
C LEU A 219 50.63 -21.10 -34.75
N ASP A 220 51.32 -22.21 -34.54
CA ASP A 220 50.84 -23.50 -35.07
C ASP A 220 49.53 -23.90 -34.37
N ALA A 221 48.66 -24.62 -35.08
CA ALA A 221 47.32 -24.97 -34.60
C ALA A 221 47.33 -25.85 -33.35
N ALA A 222 48.39 -26.65 -33.13
CA ALA A 222 48.49 -27.49 -31.94
C ALA A 222 48.78 -26.64 -30.69
N THR A 223 49.74 -25.70 -30.79
CA THR A 223 50.04 -24.77 -29.70
C THR A 223 48.86 -23.83 -29.42
N ALA A 224 48.21 -23.31 -30.47
CA ALA A 224 47.02 -22.45 -30.30
C ALA A 224 45.86 -23.22 -29.67
N GLY A 225 45.66 -24.49 -30.06
CA GLY A 225 44.67 -25.37 -29.46
C GLY A 225 44.96 -25.66 -27.98
N GLU A 226 46.22 -25.96 -27.64
CA GLU A 226 46.64 -26.20 -26.25
C GLU A 226 46.37 -24.99 -25.35
N ALA A 227 46.53 -23.76 -25.86
CA ALA A 227 46.28 -22.55 -25.09
C ALA A 227 44.82 -22.42 -24.60
N VAL A 228 43.83 -22.87 -25.37
CA VAL A 228 42.38 -22.74 -25.05
C VAL A 228 41.64 -24.05 -24.76
N MET A 229 42.36 -25.17 -24.83
CA MET A 229 41.86 -26.52 -24.49
C MET A 229 42.75 -27.24 -23.47
N GLY A 230 43.85 -26.62 -23.05
CA GLY A 230 44.79 -27.17 -22.09
C GLY A 230 44.29 -27.10 -20.65
N VAL A 231 45.00 -27.79 -19.77
CA VAL A 231 44.64 -27.91 -18.34
C VAL A 231 44.68 -26.55 -17.62
N GLU A 232 45.64 -25.69 -17.99
CA GLU A 232 45.75 -24.35 -17.39
C GLU A 232 44.52 -23.50 -17.69
N TYR A 233 44.06 -23.52 -18.95
CA TYR A 233 42.86 -22.82 -19.38
C TYR A 233 41.64 -23.26 -18.59
N GLU A 234 41.37 -24.57 -18.53
CA GLU A 234 40.21 -25.11 -17.82
C GLU A 234 40.25 -24.81 -16.32
N ARG A 235 41.45 -24.78 -15.72
CA ARG A 235 41.62 -24.37 -14.31
C ARG A 235 41.22 -22.91 -14.10
N ASN A 236 41.74 -21.99 -14.92
CA ASN A 236 41.42 -20.56 -14.81
C ASN A 236 39.94 -20.31 -15.12
N LYS A 237 39.36 -21.04 -16.10
CA LYS A 237 37.94 -20.98 -16.43
C LYS A 237 37.07 -21.40 -15.26
N GLY A 238 37.47 -22.47 -14.55
CA GLY A 238 36.81 -22.90 -13.31
C GLY A 238 36.83 -21.83 -12.22
N SER A 239 37.98 -21.20 -11.97
CA SER A 239 38.10 -20.11 -11.00
C SER A 239 37.28 -18.88 -11.37
N TYR A 240 37.31 -18.47 -12.64
CA TYR A 240 36.51 -17.35 -13.14
C TYR A 240 35.00 -17.62 -13.00
N MET A 241 34.54 -18.79 -13.45
CA MET A 241 33.13 -19.18 -13.38
C MET A 241 32.64 -19.28 -11.94
N TYR A 242 33.49 -19.75 -11.01
CA TYR A 242 33.19 -19.73 -9.59
C TYR A 242 32.94 -18.31 -9.05
N GLY A 243 33.76 -17.33 -9.47
CA GLY A 243 33.57 -15.92 -9.13
C GLY A 243 32.23 -15.37 -9.65
N ILE A 244 31.90 -15.63 -10.91
CA ILE A 244 30.63 -15.22 -11.53
C ILE A 244 29.41 -15.87 -10.82
N LEU A 245 29.50 -17.15 -10.47
CA LEU A 245 28.44 -17.84 -9.74
C LEU A 245 28.28 -17.33 -8.30
N THR A 246 29.39 -16.96 -7.66
CA THR A 246 29.36 -16.37 -6.32
C THR A 246 28.69 -15.00 -6.34
N LEU A 247 29.07 -14.15 -7.30
CA LEU A 247 28.41 -12.88 -7.56
C LEU A 247 26.91 -13.07 -7.81
N LYS A 248 26.54 -14.01 -8.70
CA LYS A 248 25.14 -14.34 -8.97
C LYS A 248 24.38 -14.72 -7.70
N SER A 249 24.97 -15.57 -6.85
CA SER A 249 24.33 -15.97 -5.59
C SER A 249 24.17 -14.80 -4.62
N GLY A 250 25.12 -13.87 -4.58
CA GLY A 250 25.02 -12.63 -3.81
C GLY A 250 23.83 -11.79 -4.26
N ILE A 251 23.74 -11.55 -5.57
CA ILE A 251 22.62 -10.85 -6.22
C ILE A 251 21.28 -11.53 -5.93
N ASP A 252 21.19 -12.85 -6.14
CA ASP A 252 19.96 -13.60 -5.94
C ASP A 252 19.52 -13.58 -4.46
N THR A 253 20.47 -13.64 -3.52
CA THR A 253 20.18 -13.53 -2.08
C THR A 253 19.63 -12.15 -1.73
N TYR A 254 20.23 -11.09 -2.29
CA TYR A 254 19.76 -9.72 -2.09
C TYR A 254 18.35 -9.53 -2.67
N LEU A 255 18.07 -10.06 -3.87
CA LEU A 255 16.74 -10.03 -4.49
C LEU A 255 15.69 -10.74 -3.63
N LEU A 256 16.04 -11.87 -3.04
CA LEU A 256 15.14 -12.59 -2.14
C LEU A 256 14.86 -11.81 -0.85
N GLN A 257 15.89 -11.18 -0.27
CA GLN A 257 15.73 -10.32 0.91
C GLN A 257 14.83 -9.11 0.62
N GLN A 258 15.03 -8.45 -0.52
CA GLN A 258 14.22 -7.29 -0.89
C GLN A 258 12.77 -7.69 -1.21
N LYS A 259 12.56 -8.83 -1.87
CA LYS A 259 11.21 -9.33 -2.18
C LYS A 259 10.40 -9.63 -0.92
N GLU A 260 11.02 -10.14 0.14
CA GLU A 260 10.34 -10.39 1.41
C GLU A 260 9.87 -9.07 2.06
N VAL A 261 10.70 -8.02 1.99
CA VAL A 261 10.34 -6.69 2.48
C VAL A 261 9.19 -6.09 1.68
N ASP A 262 9.22 -6.20 0.36
CA ASP A 262 8.14 -5.73 -0.54
C ASP A 262 6.82 -6.48 -0.32
N TRP A 263 6.89 -7.80 -0.08
CA TRP A 263 5.71 -8.59 0.21
C TRP A 263 5.07 -8.18 1.54
N GLN A 264 5.89 -7.96 2.57
CA GLN A 264 5.42 -7.51 3.88
C GLN A 264 4.79 -6.10 3.82
N SER A 265 5.42 -5.16 3.11
CA SER A 265 4.87 -3.80 2.95
C SER A 265 3.55 -3.81 2.17
N THR A 266 3.47 -4.61 1.10
CA THR A 266 2.25 -4.73 0.28
C THR A 266 1.11 -5.37 1.09
N MET A 267 1.39 -6.46 1.82
CA MET A 267 0.39 -7.11 2.68
C MET A 267 -0.10 -6.18 3.78
N PHE A 268 0.79 -5.37 4.36
CA PHE A 268 0.44 -4.39 5.37
C PHE A 268 -0.49 -3.30 4.81
N LEU A 269 -0.20 -2.77 3.62
CA LEU A 269 -1.08 -1.79 2.94
C LEU A 269 -2.48 -2.36 2.68
N TRP A 270 -2.57 -3.61 2.22
CA TRP A 270 -3.87 -4.29 2.05
C TRP A 270 -4.63 -4.42 3.37
N LEU A 271 -3.94 -4.80 4.46
CA LEU A 271 -4.55 -4.94 5.78
C LEU A 271 -5.10 -3.59 6.27
N VAL A 272 -4.32 -2.51 6.12
CA VAL A 272 -4.77 -1.15 6.45
C VAL A 272 -5.99 -0.76 5.61
N GLY A 273 -5.97 -1.04 4.31
CA GLY A 273 -7.11 -0.78 3.43
C GLY A 273 -8.39 -1.51 3.88
N ILE A 274 -8.27 -2.77 4.29
CA ILE A 274 -9.41 -3.56 4.82
C ILE A 274 -9.92 -2.95 6.13
N VAL A 275 -9.03 -2.56 7.04
CA VAL A 275 -9.41 -1.94 8.32
C VAL A 275 -10.15 -0.63 8.09
N VAL A 276 -9.65 0.23 7.20
CA VAL A 276 -10.33 1.48 6.83
C VAL A 276 -11.71 1.20 6.21
N MET A 277 -11.82 0.22 5.32
CA MET A 277 -13.09 -0.15 4.70
C MET A 277 -14.13 -0.66 5.71
N LEU A 278 -13.70 -1.48 6.68
CA LEU A 278 -14.56 -1.96 7.76
C LEU A 278 -15.03 -0.81 8.66
N LEU A 279 -14.13 0.13 8.98
CA LEU A 279 -14.46 1.32 9.77
C LEU A 279 -15.50 2.19 9.06
N LEU A 280 -15.29 2.50 7.78
CA LEU A 280 -16.26 3.24 6.96
C LEU A 280 -17.63 2.54 6.93
N GLY A 281 -17.66 1.20 6.82
CA GLY A 281 -18.89 0.42 6.89
C GLY A 281 -19.60 0.54 8.25
N THR A 282 -18.86 0.54 9.36
CA THR A 282 -19.44 0.76 10.69
C THR A 282 -19.98 2.18 10.88
N ILE A 283 -19.30 3.20 10.34
CA ILE A 283 -19.79 4.58 10.35
C ILE A 283 -21.11 4.71 9.57
N GLN A 284 -21.20 4.08 8.39
CA GLN A 284 -22.43 4.11 7.57
C GLN A 284 -23.61 3.44 8.27
N THR A 285 -23.40 2.27 8.87
CA THR A 285 -24.46 1.57 9.61
C THR A 285 -24.91 2.36 10.85
N LEU A 286 -23.99 3.06 11.51
CA LEU A 286 -24.35 3.97 12.61
C LEU A 286 -25.14 5.20 12.13
N GLN A 287 -24.83 5.74 10.95
CA GLN A 287 -25.62 6.84 10.36
C GLN A 287 -27.03 6.38 10.01
N GLN A 288 -27.17 5.21 9.38
CA GLN A 288 -28.48 4.64 9.05
C GLN A 288 -29.36 4.43 10.29
N ALA A 289 -28.80 3.85 11.35
CA ALA A 289 -29.52 3.66 12.61
C ALA A 289 -29.99 4.98 13.23
N GLN A 290 -29.27 6.08 12.97
CA GLN A 290 -29.60 7.39 13.50
C GLN A 290 -30.68 8.11 12.70
N ASP A 291 -30.66 7.93 11.39
CA ASP A 291 -31.72 8.45 10.53
C ASP A 291 -33.05 7.77 10.90
N GLU A 292 -33.03 6.46 11.17
CA GLU A 292 -34.22 5.73 11.66
C GLU A 292 -34.71 6.22 13.03
N GLU A 293 -33.81 6.47 13.99
CA GLU A 293 -34.20 6.98 15.31
C GLU A 293 -34.71 8.44 15.23
N ALA A 294 -34.09 9.26 14.38
CA ALA A 294 -34.52 10.65 14.18
C ALA A 294 -35.91 10.72 13.53
N GLU A 295 -36.18 9.85 12.55
CA GLU A 295 -37.51 9.72 11.96
C GLU A 295 -38.55 9.26 12.98
N ARG A 296 -38.22 8.30 13.85
CA ARG A 296 -39.13 7.85 14.92
C ARG A 296 -39.44 8.95 15.92
N LEU A 297 -38.43 9.68 16.37
CA LEU A 297 -38.61 10.78 17.32
C LEU A 297 -39.42 11.93 16.70
N ALA A 298 -39.16 12.25 15.42
CA ALA A 298 -39.92 13.25 14.68
C ALA A 298 -41.40 12.84 14.58
N ALA A 299 -41.69 11.58 14.27
CA ALA A 299 -43.05 11.05 14.22
C ALA A 299 -43.76 11.12 15.58
N GLU A 300 -43.07 10.80 16.68
CA GLU A 300 -43.64 10.90 18.04
C GLU A 300 -43.91 12.36 18.45
N PHE A 301 -43.03 13.29 18.07
CA PHE A 301 -43.25 14.72 18.29
C PHE A 301 -44.45 15.25 17.50
N ASP A 302 -44.59 14.85 16.23
CA ASP A 302 -45.74 15.24 15.41
C ASP A 302 -47.06 14.74 16.03
N GLU A 303 -47.10 13.50 16.53
CA GLU A 303 -48.28 12.96 17.26
C GLU A 303 -48.56 13.76 18.55
N HIS A 304 -47.53 14.12 19.32
CA HIS A 304 -47.71 14.94 20.53
C HIS A 304 -48.19 16.36 20.21
N ILE A 305 -47.72 16.95 19.10
CA ILE A 305 -48.19 18.28 18.66
C ILE A 305 -49.64 18.21 18.21
N GLU A 306 -50.05 17.18 17.48
CA GLU A 306 -51.44 16.98 17.04
C GLU A 306 -52.38 16.83 18.25
N THR A 307 -52.02 15.99 19.22
CA THR A 307 -52.82 15.81 20.45
C THR A 307 -52.90 17.07 21.31
N LEU A 308 -51.82 17.84 21.42
CA LEU A 308 -51.83 19.16 22.09
C LEU A 308 -52.74 20.15 21.38
N ASN A 309 -52.68 20.20 20.05
CA ASN A 309 -53.52 21.11 19.25
C ASN A 309 -55.01 20.76 19.38
N ASP A 310 -55.36 19.47 19.36
CA ASP A 310 -56.73 18.98 19.57
C ASP A 310 -57.26 19.31 20.98
N ALA A 311 -56.44 19.11 22.02
CA ALA A 311 -56.81 19.47 23.39
C ALA A 311 -57.04 20.98 23.55
N LEU A 312 -56.23 21.80 22.88
CA LEU A 312 -56.35 23.26 22.91
C LEU A 312 -57.60 23.72 22.16
N LEU A 313 -57.94 23.08 21.03
CA LEU A 313 -59.20 23.29 20.32
C LEU A 313 -60.41 22.97 21.21
N LEU A 314 -60.42 21.81 21.87
CA LEU A 314 -61.46 21.41 22.83
C LEU A 314 -61.62 22.42 23.98
N THR A 315 -60.51 22.81 24.59
CA THR A 315 -60.50 23.79 25.69
C THR A 315 -61.02 25.15 25.22
N SER A 316 -60.67 25.59 24.00
CA SER A 316 -61.17 26.84 23.43
C SER A 316 -62.68 26.80 23.17
N THR A 317 -63.22 25.66 22.72
CA THR A 317 -64.66 25.47 22.54
C THR A 317 -65.41 25.47 23.87
N ASP A 318 -64.84 24.85 24.91
CA ASP A 318 -65.44 24.83 26.25
C ASP A 318 -65.42 26.21 26.92
N MET A 319 -64.32 26.97 26.77
CA MET A 319 -64.30 28.36 27.22
C MET A 319 -65.32 29.21 26.48
N ARG A 320 -65.51 29.01 25.17
CA ARG A 320 -66.45 29.76 24.35
C ARG A 320 -67.91 29.44 24.71
N THR A 321 -68.23 28.20 25.03
CA THR A 321 -69.56 27.80 25.52
C THR A 321 -69.81 28.27 26.96
N ALA A 322 -68.80 28.27 27.83
CA ALA A 322 -68.91 28.76 29.20
C ALA A 322 -69.03 30.30 29.29
N THR A 323 -68.37 31.04 28.41
CA THR A 323 -68.42 32.52 28.38
C THR A 323 -69.56 33.09 27.53
N GLY A 324 -70.14 32.30 26.64
CA GLY A 324 -71.29 32.69 25.79
C GLY A 324 -72.48 33.30 26.54
N PRO A 325 -72.92 32.79 27.71
CA PRO A 325 -74.01 33.38 28.49
C PRO A 325 -73.66 34.69 29.20
N LEU A 326 -72.37 34.93 29.49
CA LEU A 326 -71.89 36.08 30.27
C LEU A 326 -71.78 37.37 29.43
N PHE A 327 -71.58 37.24 28.11
CA PHE A 327 -71.48 38.39 27.20
C PHE A 327 -72.73 38.59 26.31
N GLY A 328 -73.76 37.75 26.47
CA GLY A 328 -74.98 37.79 25.67
C GLY A 328 -75.91 38.99 25.91
N ASN A 329 -75.58 39.96 26.78
CA ASN A 329 -76.53 41.03 27.15
C ASN A 329 -75.97 42.47 27.22
N THR A 330 -74.81 42.76 26.63
CA THR A 330 -74.23 44.13 26.66
C THR A 330 -74.06 44.80 25.29
N SER A 331 -74.59 44.21 24.21
CA SER A 331 -74.42 44.73 22.83
C SER A 331 -75.33 45.91 22.43
N SER A 332 -75.84 46.73 23.35
CA SER A 332 -76.73 47.87 22.98
C SER A 332 -76.17 49.27 23.20
N MET A 333 -74.94 49.45 23.68
CA MET A 333 -74.37 50.80 23.85
C MET A 333 -72.88 50.84 23.53
N LEU A 334 -72.53 51.06 22.27
CA LEU A 334 -71.28 51.73 21.89
C LEU A 334 -71.51 52.52 20.59
N PRO A 335 -71.28 53.84 20.60
CA PRO A 335 -71.49 54.70 19.45
C PRO A 335 -70.42 54.47 18.39
N THR A 336 -70.87 54.49 17.14
CA THR A 336 -70.05 54.46 15.93
C THR A 336 -69.24 55.77 15.79
N PRO A 337 -67.89 55.73 15.76
CA PRO A 337 -67.12 56.87 15.30
C PRO A 337 -67.10 56.89 13.76
N LYS A 338 -67.72 57.93 13.20
CA LYS A 338 -67.47 58.38 11.83
C LYS A 338 -66.12 59.12 11.79
N GLY A 339 -65.22 58.69 10.92
CA GLY A 339 -64.02 59.43 10.51
C GLY A 339 -63.24 58.60 9.49
N THR A 340 -63.40 58.84 8.19
CA THR A 340 -62.59 59.74 7.33
C THR A 340 -61.14 59.28 7.11
N ALA A 341 -60.92 58.72 5.91
CA ALA A 341 -59.83 58.96 4.96
C ALA A 341 -58.34 58.85 5.40
N GLY A 342 -57.57 58.12 4.57
CA GLY A 342 -56.11 57.94 4.59
C GLY A 342 -55.80 56.45 4.51
N ASP A 343 -55.73 55.80 3.35
CA ASP A 343 -54.73 55.96 2.29
C ASP A 343 -53.29 55.95 2.85
N GLU A 344 -52.78 54.75 3.15
CA GLU A 344 -51.34 54.48 3.07
C GLU A 344 -51.10 53.01 2.74
N VAL A 345 -50.70 52.80 1.49
CA VAL A 345 -50.21 51.55 0.93
C VAL A 345 -48.80 51.31 1.49
N VAL A 346 -48.62 50.29 2.31
CA VAL A 346 -47.28 49.77 2.64
C VAL A 346 -47.21 48.30 2.21
N SER A 347 -46.82 48.13 0.95
CA SER A 347 -46.37 46.85 0.39
C SER A 347 -44.99 46.53 0.98
N PHE A 348 -44.92 45.56 1.90
CA PHE A 348 -43.64 44.98 2.30
C PHE A 348 -43.35 43.75 1.43
N SER A 349 -42.72 44.01 0.29
CA SER A 349 -42.03 43.01 -0.52
C SER A 349 -40.62 42.86 0.06
N ALA A 350 -40.27 41.65 0.50
CA ALA A 350 -38.91 41.30 0.87
C ALA A 350 -38.56 39.95 0.24
N ALA A 351 -38.18 40.00 -1.03
CA ALA A 351 -37.13 39.14 -1.57
C ALA A 351 -35.78 39.84 -1.33
N PRO A 352 -34.70 39.07 -1.17
CA PRO A 352 -33.56 39.37 -1.99
C PRO A 352 -33.12 38.17 -2.82
N ASP A 353 -33.07 38.41 -4.12
CA ASP A 353 -32.19 37.73 -5.05
C ASP A 353 -30.75 37.78 -4.55
N GLY A 354 -30.06 36.65 -4.68
CA GLY A 354 -28.64 36.49 -4.45
C GLY A 354 -28.07 35.45 -5.40
N ALA A 355 -28.31 35.64 -6.70
CA ALA A 355 -27.57 34.98 -7.75
C ALA A 355 -26.16 35.59 -7.83
N THR A 356 -25.13 34.78 -7.64
CA THR A 356 -23.81 35.03 -8.20
C THR A 356 -23.50 33.91 -9.17
N GLU A 357 -23.95 34.08 -10.42
CA GLU A 357 -23.29 33.51 -11.58
C GLU A 357 -21.91 34.15 -11.69
N GLY A 358 -20.87 33.34 -11.55
CA GLY A 358 -19.53 33.64 -12.01
C GLY A 358 -19.26 32.80 -13.26
N ASP A 359 -19.62 33.35 -14.42
CA ASP A 359 -19.06 32.96 -15.72
C ASP A 359 -17.97 33.97 -16.09
N GLY A 360 -16.88 33.51 -16.70
CA GLY A 360 -15.81 34.37 -17.20
C GLY A 360 -14.41 33.89 -16.89
N GLY A 361 -13.89 32.97 -17.71
CA GLY A 361 -12.50 32.54 -17.63
C GLY A 361 -11.99 31.74 -18.83
N ALA A 362 -12.43 32.05 -20.05
CA ALA A 362 -11.73 31.63 -21.26
C ALA A 362 -10.37 32.35 -21.33
N GLY A 363 -9.27 31.60 -21.46
CA GLY A 363 -7.94 32.18 -21.67
C GLY A 363 -6.83 31.16 -21.88
N ALA A 364 -6.44 31.02 -23.16
CA ALA A 364 -5.12 30.62 -23.67
C ALA A 364 -4.62 29.19 -23.34
N ALA A 365 -4.51 28.28 -24.32
CA ALA A 365 -3.51 28.25 -25.40
C ALA A 365 -2.05 28.29 -24.89
N GLY A 366 -1.36 27.16 -25.11
CA GLY A 366 0.08 26.95 -24.86
C GLY A 366 0.30 25.51 -24.38
N LEU A 367 0.31 24.48 -25.23
CA LEU A 367 1.41 24.15 -26.14
C LEU A 367 2.78 24.54 -25.55
N LEU A 368 3.32 23.67 -24.69
CA LEU A 368 4.76 23.56 -24.51
C LEU A 368 5.15 22.09 -24.62
N SER A 369 5.61 21.77 -25.82
CA SER A 369 6.53 20.70 -26.14
C SER A 369 7.74 20.73 -25.20
N MET A 370 7.99 19.65 -24.47
CA MET A 370 9.34 19.35 -23.97
C MET A 370 10.06 18.51 -25.01
N THR A 371 10.85 19.19 -25.85
CA THR A 371 11.93 18.58 -26.62
C THR A 371 13.17 18.45 -25.73
N PRO A 372 14.01 17.43 -25.92
CA PRO A 372 15.22 17.24 -25.14
C PRO A 372 16.29 18.29 -25.49
N SER A 373 16.86 18.88 -24.45
CA SER A 373 18.03 19.77 -24.53
C SER A 373 19.27 18.95 -24.86
N THR A 374 19.76 19.13 -26.07
CA THR A 374 21.12 18.77 -26.49
C THR A 374 22.10 19.79 -25.92
N GLY A 375 22.84 19.39 -24.90
CA GLY A 375 23.96 20.15 -24.34
C GLY A 375 25.27 19.53 -24.77
N ALA A 376 25.75 19.92 -25.95
CA ALA A 376 27.14 19.73 -26.35
C ALA A 376 28.01 20.75 -25.58
N ALA A 377 28.95 20.27 -24.78
CA ALA A 377 30.05 21.07 -24.27
C ALA A 377 31.35 20.29 -24.51
N ALA A 378 32.10 20.77 -25.50
CA ALA A 378 33.48 20.43 -25.75
C ALA A 378 34.40 21.23 -24.82
N ALA A 379 35.35 20.55 -24.19
CA ALA A 379 36.66 21.04 -23.73
C ALA A 379 37.43 19.77 -23.30
N ASP A 380 38.32 19.20 -24.10
CA ASP A 380 39.69 19.67 -24.39
C ASP A 380 40.51 19.97 -23.14
N SER A 381 41.20 18.94 -22.62
CA SER A 381 42.55 19.09 -22.07
C SER A 381 43.29 17.75 -22.07
N ARG A 382 44.05 17.56 -23.13
CA ARG A 382 45.41 17.01 -23.20
C ARG A 382 46.14 16.64 -21.89
N THR A 383 46.98 15.62 -22.07
CA THR A 383 48.32 15.36 -21.49
C THR A 383 48.42 14.69 -20.12
N GLY A 384 48.91 13.45 -20.13
CA GLY A 384 49.37 12.74 -18.95
C GLY A 384 49.92 11.34 -19.25
N SER A 385 50.83 11.22 -20.21
CA SER A 385 51.62 10.00 -20.41
C SER A 385 52.54 9.74 -19.20
N ASN A 386 52.42 8.58 -18.57
CA ASN A 386 53.48 7.87 -17.85
C ASN A 386 53.07 6.39 -17.97
N GLY A 387 53.76 5.50 -18.68
CA GLY A 387 55.20 5.37 -18.76
C GLY A 387 55.70 4.51 -17.59
N LEU A 388 55.39 3.22 -17.60
CA LEU A 388 56.00 2.24 -16.69
C LEU A 388 56.48 1.04 -17.53
N GLN A 389 57.71 1.20 -18.01
CA GLN A 389 58.59 0.12 -18.42
C GLN A 389 59.16 -0.58 -17.17
N ALA A 390 59.03 -1.90 -17.19
CA ALA A 390 60.02 -2.93 -16.85
C ALA A 390 60.96 -2.75 -15.63
N GLY A 391 61.04 -3.81 -14.82
CA GLY A 391 62.14 -4.03 -13.88
C GLY A 391 62.24 -5.47 -13.39
N SER A 392 63.00 -6.27 -14.15
CA SER A 392 63.79 -7.48 -13.81
C SER A 392 63.15 -8.67 -13.11
#